data_AF-A0A2G5SUM2-F1
#
_entry.id   AF-A0A2G5SUM2-F1
#
_cell.length_a   1.000
_cell.length_b   1.000
_cell.length_c   1.000
_cell.angle_alpha   90.00
_cell.angle_beta   90.00
_cell.angle_gamma   90.00
#
_symmetry.space_group_name_H-M   'P 1'
#
loop_
_entity.id
_entity.type
_entity.pdbx_description
1 polymer ?
#
loop_
_entity_poly.entity_id
_entity_poly.type
_entity_poly.pdbx_seq_one_letter_code
_entity_poly.pdbx_strand_id
1 'polypeptide(L)'
;MRKSSRTHRPTHKILAMLSPVTDNQTSPVMKLNGSLKHGKYGSVEDQESPSSSSSDTENRTESFEEIRKIQKKKSSKNAKCRNVRKEDSSSTCSSDKENKTGSFKKIQKNQNKDSTKPIEKLKKRSYKRLEKEEDLDYEPPNLKKAKRSKPAFMCCSEHINFSYSSSNLLCNSENGDCRIYPDDHYWIPHRQTGEFQEAICDTCFHDVENKEGWSKKTNTNAKREEVFTCKSCSGLWHQCCSFFYGEPKKFVCRICAPESYKLVLDSSGSSHESDFIEQRINGILKDALERNQKFQKISVRTYFNPEEYVETADLAPPSWKQDFIDKYGDKIKFGSRAIHVFQRQDGVDQIFFSIFASEYRDPAKDGKSWMVIDCLDSVKIFQPASLRTHIYQELILIYFDLARSMKLQNSFLWADPPLHGDDYVFNVKPANQKTPTKSMLKNWYLDVMEKGKSDGIIKEFRSFEEEKELKKYKKPTDIPIFQKSLWPPLMCDHDMENKGEPQKLWKSMSTEWKSRGSDNWFIEFNKSEKSEQLEEMCQERFHGILQRKEEMQYHCFKKSWQFNDRRRARYSSVGLINLK
;
A
#
# COMPACT_ATOMS: atom_id res chain seq x y z
N MET A 1 0.06 -49.15 20.87
CA MET A 1 0.83 -48.37 19.87
C MET A 1 0.09 -47.08 19.57
N ARG A 2 0.77 -45.94 19.40
CA ARG A 2 0.14 -44.64 19.11
C ARG A 2 -0.11 -44.49 17.60
N LYS A 3 -1.33 -44.12 17.19
CA LYS A 3 -1.59 -43.54 15.86
C LYS A 3 -1.60 -42.02 16.01
N SER A 4 -0.83 -41.30 15.19
CA SER A 4 -0.79 -39.84 15.20
C SER A 4 -1.81 -39.29 14.20
N SER A 5 -2.81 -38.56 14.68
CA SER A 5 -3.77 -37.85 13.83
C SER A 5 -3.17 -36.53 13.36
N ARG A 6 -2.70 -36.48 12.09
CA ARG A 6 -2.32 -35.21 11.43
C ARG A 6 -3.56 -34.32 11.29
N THR A 7 -3.51 -33.13 11.85
CA THR A 7 -4.49 -32.05 11.63
C THR A 7 -4.05 -31.22 10.43
N HIS A 8 -4.69 -31.37 9.27
CA HIS A 8 -4.53 -30.39 8.19
C HIS A 8 -5.14 -29.05 8.62
N ARG A 9 -4.36 -27.98 8.60
CA ARG A 9 -4.89 -26.62 8.45
C ARG A 9 -5.09 -26.34 6.96
N PRO A 10 -6.23 -25.78 6.53
CA PRO A 10 -6.29 -25.09 5.26
C PRO A 10 -5.37 -23.86 5.34
N THR A 11 -4.41 -23.74 4.41
CA THR A 11 -3.77 -22.45 4.15
C THR A 11 -4.71 -21.62 3.31
N HIS A 12 -4.95 -20.36 3.68
CA HIS A 12 -5.84 -19.48 2.91
C HIS A 12 -5.26 -19.27 1.50
N LYS A 13 -5.75 -20.01 0.51
CA LYS A 13 -5.57 -19.65 -0.89
C LYS A 13 -6.33 -18.36 -1.12
N ILE A 14 -5.61 -17.27 -1.35
CA ILE A 14 -6.19 -16.05 -1.91
C ILE A 14 -6.66 -16.41 -3.33
N LEU A 15 -7.94 -16.70 -3.50
CA LEU A 15 -8.54 -16.82 -4.83
C LEU A 15 -8.59 -15.44 -5.48
N ALA A 16 -7.52 -15.11 -6.20
CA ALA A 16 -7.58 -14.11 -7.26
C ALA A 16 -8.50 -14.66 -8.36
N MET A 17 -9.80 -14.36 -8.26
CA MET A 17 -10.80 -14.66 -9.28
C MET A 17 -10.52 -13.82 -10.54
N LEU A 18 -9.63 -14.33 -11.41
CA LEU A 18 -9.34 -13.72 -12.71
C LEU A 18 -10.51 -13.94 -13.67
N SER A 19 -11.45 -13.00 -13.72
CA SER A 19 -12.51 -13.00 -14.74
C SER A 19 -11.95 -12.61 -16.12
N PRO A 20 -12.17 -13.41 -17.18
CA PRO A 20 -11.67 -13.11 -18.52
C PRO A 20 -12.52 -12.01 -19.18
N VAL A 21 -12.00 -10.78 -19.22
CA VAL A 21 -12.56 -9.72 -20.07
C VAL A 21 -12.13 -9.97 -21.53
N THR A 22 -13.10 -10.26 -22.40
CA THR A 22 -12.87 -10.41 -23.83
C THR A 22 -12.79 -9.05 -24.53
N ASP A 23 -11.65 -8.74 -25.14
CA ASP A 23 -11.53 -7.63 -26.09
C ASP A 23 -12.48 -7.84 -27.28
N ASN A 24 -13.29 -6.83 -27.60
CA ASN A 24 -13.73 -6.62 -28.98
C ASN A 24 -14.10 -5.15 -29.23
N GLN A 25 -13.48 -4.54 -30.24
CA GLN A 25 -13.78 -3.18 -30.67
C GLN A 25 -14.76 -3.21 -31.84
N THR A 26 -15.83 -2.42 -31.79
CA THR A 26 -16.27 -1.56 -32.92
C THR A 26 -17.45 -0.66 -32.51
N SER A 27 -17.57 0.46 -33.20
CA SER A 27 -18.78 1.30 -33.24
C SER A 27 -19.03 1.67 -34.70
N PRO A 28 -20.29 1.98 -35.09
CA PRO A 28 -20.50 3.37 -35.53
C PRO A 28 -21.89 3.98 -35.27
N VAL A 29 -21.87 5.19 -34.68
CA VAL A 29 -22.58 6.43 -35.09
C VAL A 29 -23.90 6.35 -35.89
N MET A 30 -25.00 6.85 -35.30
CA MET A 30 -26.06 7.76 -35.85
C MET A 30 -27.33 7.69 -34.96
N LYS A 31 -28.27 8.65 -34.84
CA LYS A 31 -28.32 10.13 -34.91
C LYS A 31 -29.81 10.56 -34.71
N LEU A 32 -30.07 11.52 -33.79
CA LEU A 32 -31.19 12.50 -33.80
C LEU A 32 -32.67 12.13 -33.48
N ASN A 33 -33.37 13.17 -32.98
CA ASN A 33 -34.81 13.41 -32.77
C ASN A 33 -35.51 12.66 -31.60
N GLY A 34 -36.38 13.27 -30.78
CA GLY A 34 -36.73 14.70 -30.62
C GLY A 34 -38.14 14.96 -30.05
N SER A 35 -38.38 16.15 -29.45
CA SER A 35 -39.70 16.72 -29.06
C SER A 35 -40.49 16.04 -27.90
N LEU A 36 -41.43 16.67 -27.16
CA LEU A 36 -41.67 18.08 -26.71
C LEU A 36 -42.87 18.10 -25.70
N LYS A 37 -43.09 19.22 -24.98
CA LYS A 37 -44.29 19.66 -24.17
C LYS A 37 -44.31 19.21 -22.69
N HIS A 38 -44.26 20.14 -21.71
CA HIS A 38 -45.33 20.97 -21.07
C HIS A 38 -46.20 20.16 -20.07
N GLY A 39 -46.57 20.63 -18.87
CA GLY A 39 -46.36 21.90 -18.11
C GLY A 39 -46.87 21.68 -16.66
N LYS A 40 -47.33 22.64 -15.83
CA LYS A 40 -47.38 24.12 -15.85
C LYS A 40 -47.93 24.61 -14.46
N TYR A 41 -47.25 25.53 -13.75
CA TYR A 41 -47.75 26.29 -12.56
C TYR A 41 -48.14 25.46 -11.31
N GLY A 42 -48.29 26.04 -10.09
CA GLY A 42 -48.29 27.46 -9.71
C GLY A 42 -47.69 27.76 -8.32
N SER A 43 -48.01 28.93 -7.76
CA SER A 43 -47.20 29.62 -6.72
C SER A 43 -47.96 29.95 -5.43
N VAL A 44 -47.21 29.92 -4.31
CA VAL A 44 -47.12 30.92 -3.20
C VAL A 44 -48.40 31.62 -2.71
N GLU A 45 -48.62 31.53 -1.39
CA GLU A 45 -49.08 32.66 -0.56
C GLU A 45 -48.55 32.50 0.89
N ASP A 46 -48.34 33.61 1.60
CA ASP A 46 -47.73 33.68 2.95
C ASP A 46 -48.79 33.72 4.07
N GLN A 47 -48.42 33.46 5.34
CA GLN A 47 -48.36 34.53 6.37
C GLN A 47 -48.00 34.11 7.82
N GLU A 48 -47.39 35.07 8.51
CA GLU A 48 -47.39 35.36 9.95
C GLU A 48 -46.70 34.44 11.00
N SER A 49 -46.33 35.10 12.11
CA SER A 49 -45.72 34.59 13.35
C SER A 49 -46.42 35.29 14.53
N PRO A 50 -46.25 34.88 15.81
CA PRO A 50 -45.34 35.69 16.65
C PRO A 50 -44.68 35.04 17.90
N SER A 51 -43.57 35.65 18.33
CA SER A 51 -43.11 35.95 19.70
C SER A 51 -43.10 34.91 20.86
N SER A 52 -41.90 34.37 21.12
CA SER A 52 -41.09 34.52 22.36
C SER A 52 -41.68 34.45 23.80
N SER A 53 -41.07 33.60 24.62
CA SER A 53 -40.70 33.79 26.06
C SER A 53 -39.81 32.61 26.49
N SER A 54 -38.96 32.59 27.52
CA SER A 54 -38.08 33.52 28.28
C SER A 54 -37.93 32.96 29.71
N SER A 55 -36.80 33.22 30.40
CA SER A 55 -36.38 32.70 31.74
C SER A 55 -35.72 31.30 31.73
N ASP A 56 -34.70 30.98 32.57
CA ASP A 56 -33.75 31.86 33.28
C ASP A 56 -32.44 31.15 33.72
N THR A 57 -31.45 31.96 34.14
CA THR A 57 -30.24 31.74 35.00
C THR A 57 -29.87 30.32 35.53
N GLU A 58 -28.60 29.92 35.70
CA GLU A 58 -27.56 30.52 36.57
C GLU A 58 -26.09 30.15 36.20
N ASN A 59 -25.12 30.82 36.85
CA ASN A 59 -23.67 30.57 36.73
C ASN A 59 -23.14 29.52 37.73
N ARG A 60 -22.12 28.74 37.35
CA ARG A 60 -20.95 28.53 38.23
C ARG A 60 -19.67 28.14 37.47
N THR A 61 -18.61 28.90 37.67
CA THR A 61 -17.24 28.60 37.22
C THR A 61 -16.38 28.21 38.42
N GLU A 62 -15.78 27.01 38.39
CA GLU A 62 -14.71 26.62 39.33
C GLU A 62 -13.53 25.98 38.57
N SER A 63 -12.33 26.13 39.11
CA SER A 63 -11.08 26.16 38.33
C SER A 63 -10.28 24.85 38.29
N PHE A 64 -9.59 24.61 37.18
CA PHE A 64 -8.85 23.38 36.84
C PHE A 64 -7.55 23.10 37.65
N GLU A 65 -7.34 23.73 38.80
CA GLU A 65 -6.06 23.74 39.52
C GLU A 65 -5.86 22.54 40.48
N GLU A 66 -6.93 21.90 40.98
CA GLU A 66 -6.82 20.88 42.03
C GLU A 66 -6.45 19.47 41.53
N ILE A 67 -6.92 19.08 40.34
CA ILE A 67 -6.77 17.70 39.82
C ILE A 67 -5.30 17.29 39.67
N ARG A 68 -4.39 18.26 39.41
CA ARG A 68 -2.94 18.01 39.25
C ARG A 68 -2.21 17.57 40.54
N LYS A 69 -2.81 17.67 41.73
CA LYS A 69 -2.13 17.30 42.99
C LYS A 69 -2.28 15.82 43.38
N ILE A 70 -3.22 15.08 42.79
CA ILE A 70 -3.58 13.72 43.24
C ILE A 70 -2.63 12.62 42.69
N GLN A 71 -2.05 12.79 41.50
CA GLN A 71 -1.24 11.75 40.85
C GLN A 71 0.22 11.62 41.32
N LYS A 72 0.69 12.43 42.30
CA LYS A 72 2.10 12.42 42.77
C LYS A 72 2.38 11.64 44.08
N LYS A 73 1.47 10.77 44.53
CA LYS A 73 1.65 9.91 45.71
C LYS A 73 1.30 8.42 45.47
N LYS A 74 2.00 7.73 44.56
CA LYS A 74 1.86 6.26 44.41
C LYS A 74 3.08 5.53 43.78
N SER A 75 4.31 5.94 44.11
CA SER A 75 5.55 5.34 43.57
C SER A 75 6.69 5.18 44.60
N SER A 76 6.38 4.87 45.86
CA SER A 76 7.39 4.54 46.87
C SER A 76 6.89 3.51 47.90
N LYS A 77 7.11 2.21 47.60
CA LYS A 77 7.23 1.07 48.55
C LYS A 77 7.34 -0.26 47.80
N ASN A 78 8.56 -0.74 47.54
CA ASN A 78 9.10 -1.99 48.11
C ASN A 78 10.39 -2.44 47.39
N ALA A 79 11.34 -2.93 48.18
CA ALA A 79 12.58 -3.56 47.73
C ALA A 79 13.00 -4.60 48.79
N LYS A 80 13.94 -5.51 48.44
CA LYS A 80 14.28 -6.78 49.14
C LYS A 80 13.21 -7.87 48.90
N CYS A 81 13.51 -9.16 48.70
CA CYS A 81 14.78 -9.92 48.63
C CYS A 81 14.54 -11.17 47.70
N ARG A 82 15.41 -12.16 47.44
CA ARG A 82 16.70 -12.63 48.01
C ARG A 82 17.50 -13.40 46.94
N ASN A 83 18.83 -13.49 47.06
CA ASN A 83 19.69 -14.31 46.17
C ASN A 83 19.90 -15.74 46.68
N VAL A 84 19.93 -16.71 45.75
CA VAL A 84 20.72 -17.97 45.75
C VAL A 84 20.96 -18.27 44.25
N ARG A 85 22.18 -18.13 43.67
CA ARG A 85 23.29 -19.11 43.62
C ARG A 85 22.86 -20.51 43.11
N LYS A 86 23.47 -21.09 42.07
CA LYS A 86 24.55 -20.60 41.17
C LYS A 86 24.11 -20.72 39.68
N GLU A 87 24.71 -21.39 38.69
CA GLU A 87 25.86 -22.31 38.54
C GLU A 87 26.58 -22.00 37.19
N ASP A 88 27.66 -22.71 36.88
CA ASP A 88 28.59 -22.48 35.74
C ASP A 88 28.09 -23.10 34.38
N SER A 89 28.63 -22.75 33.19
CA SER A 89 30.03 -22.38 32.90
C SER A 89 30.31 -21.34 31.79
N SER A 90 31.57 -20.88 31.81
CA SER A 90 32.34 -20.01 30.89
C SER A 90 32.18 -20.32 29.39
N SER A 91 32.44 -19.40 28.44
CA SER A 91 33.49 -18.35 28.38
C SER A 91 32.98 -17.00 27.85
N THR A 92 33.31 -15.82 28.40
CA THR A 92 34.60 -15.07 28.44
C THR A 92 35.21 -14.75 27.05
N CYS A 93 35.58 -13.49 26.72
CA CYS A 93 35.36 -12.18 27.38
C CYS A 93 35.69 -10.98 26.47
N SER A 94 35.01 -9.84 26.71
CA SER A 94 35.47 -8.42 26.67
C SER A 94 36.24 -7.84 25.44
N SER A 95 35.96 -6.65 24.89
CA SER A 95 35.65 -5.30 25.47
C SER A 95 36.89 -4.60 26.07
N ASP A 96 37.10 -3.27 26.05
CA ASP A 96 36.27 -2.06 25.79
C ASP A 96 37.08 -0.98 24.98
N LYS A 97 36.49 0.08 24.38
CA LYS A 97 36.34 1.50 24.84
C LYS A 97 37.52 2.09 25.66
N GLU A 98 37.84 3.41 25.68
CA GLU A 98 37.09 4.63 25.30
C GLU A 98 38.00 5.89 25.09
N ASN A 99 37.40 7.03 24.68
CA ASN A 99 37.75 8.46 24.95
C ASN A 99 38.99 9.22 24.38
N LYS A 100 38.70 10.10 23.41
CA LYS A 100 38.78 11.60 23.44
C LYS A 100 40.12 12.42 23.58
N THR A 101 40.06 13.58 22.90
CA THR A 101 40.60 14.95 23.18
C THR A 101 41.84 15.49 22.41
N GLY A 102 41.67 16.72 21.88
CA GLY A 102 42.70 17.72 21.53
C GLY A 102 43.49 17.56 20.22
N SER A 103 44.21 18.58 19.69
CA SER A 103 43.98 20.04 19.69
C SER A 103 44.97 20.79 18.76
N PHE A 104 44.48 21.56 17.78
CA PHE A 104 45.12 22.73 17.12
C PHE A 104 46.42 22.62 16.26
N LYS A 105 46.55 23.60 15.32
CA LYS A 105 47.68 23.99 14.42
C LYS A 105 48.04 22.99 13.29
N LYS A 106 48.03 23.26 11.97
CA LYS A 106 48.11 24.46 11.06
C LYS A 106 49.55 24.79 10.59
N ILE A 107 49.73 25.17 9.30
CA ILE A 107 50.97 25.66 8.61
C ILE A 107 51.94 24.50 8.23
N GLN A 108 52.63 24.38 7.07
CA GLN A 108 52.71 24.96 5.69
C GLN A 108 53.09 23.77 4.75
N LYS A 109 52.79 23.66 3.44
CA LYS A 109 53.02 24.50 2.23
C LYS A 109 54.50 24.73 1.84
N ASN A 110 55.04 23.87 0.96
CA ASN A 110 55.86 24.14 -0.26
C ASN A 110 56.33 22.77 -0.84
N GLN A 111 56.17 22.43 -2.13
CA GLN A 111 56.55 23.03 -3.42
C GLN A 111 57.99 22.74 -3.89
N ASN A 112 58.08 22.16 -5.11
CA ASN A 112 59.22 22.20 -6.05
C ASN A 112 60.49 21.38 -5.65
N LYS A 113 61.29 20.80 -6.56
CA LYS A 113 61.21 20.77 -8.05
C LYS A 113 61.99 19.55 -8.64
N ASP A 114 62.09 19.53 -9.97
CA ASP A 114 62.95 18.69 -10.84
C ASP A 114 64.33 18.30 -10.25
N SER A 115 64.99 17.20 -10.65
CA SER A 115 65.44 17.04 -12.05
C SER A 115 66.09 15.69 -12.43
N THR A 116 66.10 15.45 -13.75
CA THR A 116 67.09 14.70 -14.58
C THR A 116 67.58 13.28 -14.21
N LYS A 117 67.43 12.37 -15.19
CA LYS A 117 68.23 11.14 -15.36
C LYS A 117 69.65 11.45 -15.87
N PRO A 118 70.59 10.50 -15.79
CA PRO A 118 71.23 10.01 -17.03
C PRO A 118 70.86 8.55 -17.42
N ILE A 119 71.32 8.12 -18.60
CA ILE A 119 71.10 6.80 -19.21
C ILE A 119 72.45 6.26 -19.68
N GLU A 120 72.77 4.99 -19.40
CA GLU A 120 73.71 4.11 -20.15
C GLU A 120 73.63 2.67 -19.54
N LYS A 121 73.93 1.54 -20.22
CA LYS A 121 73.93 1.14 -21.65
C LYS A 121 74.17 -0.40 -21.71
N LEU A 122 73.87 -1.05 -22.86
CA LEU A 122 74.36 -2.40 -23.28
C LEU A 122 73.72 -3.64 -22.59
N LYS A 123 73.68 -4.87 -23.18
CA LYS A 123 74.24 -5.38 -24.46
C LYS A 123 73.36 -6.51 -25.07
N LYS A 124 73.51 -6.77 -26.38
CA LYS A 124 72.69 -7.71 -27.21
C LYS A 124 73.10 -9.20 -27.11
N ARG A 125 72.14 -10.12 -27.29
CA ARG A 125 72.21 -11.43 -28.03
C ARG A 125 70.78 -11.70 -28.58
N SER A 126 70.45 -12.07 -29.84
CA SER A 126 70.99 -12.96 -30.91
C SER A 126 70.70 -14.47 -30.69
N TYR A 127 70.19 -15.29 -31.64
CA TYR A 127 69.97 -15.12 -33.10
C TYR A 127 69.04 -16.22 -33.72
N LYS A 128 68.31 -15.91 -34.81
CA LYS A 128 67.94 -16.72 -36.02
C LYS A 128 67.12 -18.06 -35.97
N ARG A 129 65.93 -18.02 -36.62
CA ARG A 129 65.37 -18.90 -37.71
C ARG A 129 64.11 -18.16 -38.23
N LEU A 130 63.86 -17.86 -39.51
CA LEU A 130 63.87 -18.62 -40.79
C LEU A 130 62.88 -19.79 -40.75
N GLU A 131 61.83 -19.92 -41.58
CA GLU A 131 61.31 -19.14 -42.74
C GLU A 131 59.78 -19.50 -42.93
N LYS A 132 58.92 -19.00 -43.85
CA LYS A 132 58.99 -18.17 -45.09
C LYS A 132 57.71 -17.26 -45.21
N GLU A 133 57.55 -16.33 -46.18
CA GLU A 133 56.78 -16.41 -47.47
C GLU A 133 55.53 -17.31 -47.49
N GLU A 134 54.37 -16.93 -48.09
CA GLU A 134 54.01 -15.72 -48.88
C GLU A 134 52.48 -15.47 -48.82
N ASP A 135 52.05 -14.19 -48.78
CA ASP A 135 50.85 -13.66 -49.50
C ASP A 135 50.65 -12.16 -49.15
N LEU A 136 50.31 -11.34 -50.14
CA LEU A 136 50.08 -9.90 -49.99
C LEU A 136 48.68 -9.54 -50.49
N ASP A 137 47.78 -9.23 -49.55
CA ASP A 137 46.48 -8.61 -49.86
C ASP A 137 46.20 -7.41 -48.96
N TYR A 138 45.41 -6.46 -49.47
CA TYR A 138 45.52 -5.04 -49.10
C TYR A 138 44.64 -4.62 -47.90
N GLU A 139 45.19 -4.55 -46.68
CA GLU A 139 44.47 -3.95 -45.53
C GLU A 139 44.31 -2.41 -45.69
N PRO A 140 43.08 -1.86 -45.57
CA PRO A 140 42.88 -0.42 -45.50
C PRO A 140 43.42 0.15 -44.16
N PRO A 141 43.88 1.42 -44.13
CA PRO A 141 44.63 1.96 -43.01
C PRO A 141 43.85 1.89 -41.68
N ASN A 142 44.52 1.35 -40.67
CA ASN A 142 43.92 0.96 -39.39
C ASN A 142 43.32 2.19 -38.65
N LEU A 143 42.02 2.44 -38.85
CA LEU A 143 41.25 3.41 -38.10
C LEU A 143 41.27 3.01 -36.63
N LYS A 144 42.18 3.63 -35.86
CA LYS A 144 42.35 3.45 -34.42
C LYS A 144 40.97 3.36 -33.76
N LYS A 145 40.57 2.16 -33.32
CA LYS A 145 39.26 1.92 -32.71
C LYS A 145 39.12 2.87 -31.52
N ALA A 146 38.43 3.99 -31.73
CA ALA A 146 38.18 4.96 -30.69
C ALA A 146 37.56 4.21 -29.52
N LYS A 147 38.11 4.37 -28.31
CA LYS A 147 37.50 3.81 -27.10
C LYS A 147 36.07 4.33 -27.07
N ARG A 148 35.10 3.48 -27.42
CA ARG A 148 33.68 3.85 -27.46
C ARG A 148 33.32 4.36 -26.07
N SER A 149 33.22 5.68 -25.93
CA SER A 149 32.65 6.29 -24.75
C SER A 149 31.27 5.66 -24.57
N LYS A 150 30.96 5.20 -23.35
CA LYS A 150 29.59 4.80 -23.03
C LYS A 150 28.70 5.99 -23.43
N PRO A 151 27.65 5.80 -24.26
CA PRO A 151 26.85 6.92 -24.71
C PRO A 151 26.28 7.64 -23.50
N ALA A 152 26.51 8.94 -23.41
CA ALA A 152 26.01 9.74 -22.30
C ALA A 152 24.48 9.79 -22.39
N PHE A 153 23.81 9.26 -21.37
CA PHE A 153 22.36 9.40 -21.24
C PHE A 153 22.01 10.86 -20.98
N MET A 154 20.99 11.36 -21.68
CA MET A 154 20.50 12.73 -21.50
C MET A 154 19.73 12.94 -20.19
N CYS A 155 19.46 11.85 -19.45
CA CYS A 155 18.48 11.82 -18.37
C CYS A 155 19.05 11.58 -16.97
N CYS A 156 20.19 10.91 -16.85
CA CYS A 156 20.92 10.64 -15.61
C CYS A 156 22.32 10.06 -15.93
N SER A 157 23.19 9.95 -14.93
CA SER A 157 24.55 9.39 -15.07
C SER A 157 24.62 7.85 -15.01
N GLU A 158 23.46 7.17 -15.06
CA GLU A 158 23.34 5.74 -14.77
C GLU A 158 23.79 4.82 -15.91
N HIS A 159 23.96 3.54 -15.61
CA HIS A 159 24.38 2.52 -16.57
C HIS A 159 23.24 2.03 -17.48
N ILE A 160 23.60 1.45 -18.63
CA ILE A 160 22.67 1.13 -19.74
C ILE A 160 21.58 0.12 -19.32
N ASN A 161 21.92 -0.86 -18.48
CA ASN A 161 21.05 -1.98 -18.13
C ASN A 161 20.69 -1.94 -16.64
N PHE A 162 19.42 -1.66 -16.33
CA PHE A 162 18.81 -2.05 -15.06
C PHE A 162 17.90 -3.26 -15.27
N SER A 163 18.12 -4.36 -14.56
CA SER A 163 17.07 -5.38 -14.40
C SER A 163 15.90 -4.79 -13.61
N TYR A 164 14.69 -5.26 -13.85
CA TYR A 164 13.60 -5.05 -12.90
C TYR A 164 13.85 -5.90 -11.65
N SER A 165 13.35 -5.48 -10.49
CA SER A 165 13.47 -6.30 -9.27
C SER A 165 12.55 -7.52 -9.36
N SER A 166 12.92 -8.63 -8.73
CA SER A 166 11.99 -9.73 -8.45
C SER A 166 10.99 -9.28 -7.38
N SER A 167 9.75 -9.77 -7.47
CA SER A 167 8.84 -9.83 -6.33
C SER A 167 9.13 -11.10 -5.52
N ASN A 168 8.64 -11.18 -4.28
CA ASN A 168 8.63 -12.44 -3.55
C ASN A 168 7.70 -13.44 -4.22
N LEU A 169 8.03 -14.74 -4.14
CA LEU A 169 7.13 -15.82 -4.55
C LEU A 169 6.55 -16.52 -3.32
N LEU A 170 5.30 -16.97 -3.43
CA LEU A 170 4.69 -17.89 -2.46
C LEU A 170 5.44 -19.23 -2.47
N CYS A 171 5.72 -19.78 -1.29
CA CYS A 171 6.20 -21.16 -1.16
C CYS A 171 5.00 -22.09 -0.90
N ASN A 172 4.73 -23.02 -1.83
CA ASN A 172 3.62 -23.97 -1.80
C ASN A 172 3.81 -25.14 -0.78
N SER A 173 4.50 -24.88 0.32
CA SER A 173 4.66 -25.83 1.44
C SER A 173 3.46 -25.82 2.39
N GLU A 174 3.39 -26.76 3.33
CA GLU A 174 2.38 -26.75 4.41
C GLU A 174 2.42 -25.45 5.26
N ASN A 175 3.57 -24.76 5.31
CA ASN A 175 3.69 -23.42 5.88
C ASN A 175 3.30 -22.34 4.84
N GLY A 176 2.02 -21.93 4.84
CA GLY A 176 1.49 -20.90 3.93
C GLY A 176 2.07 -19.49 4.11
N ASP A 177 2.75 -19.22 5.24
CA ASP A 177 3.43 -17.94 5.49
C ASP A 177 4.84 -17.90 4.87
N CYS A 178 5.31 -19.02 4.32
CA CYS A 178 6.65 -19.13 3.74
C CYS A 178 6.75 -18.40 2.38
N ARG A 179 7.88 -17.72 2.15
CA ARG A 179 8.17 -16.93 0.94
C ARG A 179 9.57 -17.22 0.42
N ILE A 180 9.73 -17.10 -0.89
CA ILE A 180 11.00 -17.12 -1.61
C ILE A 180 11.33 -15.67 -1.95
N TYR A 181 12.42 -15.13 -1.40
CA TYR A 181 12.84 -13.74 -1.59
C TYR A 181 13.57 -13.58 -2.95
N PRO A 182 13.90 -12.36 -3.40
CA PRO A 182 14.75 -12.17 -4.57
C PRO A 182 16.10 -12.85 -4.38
N ASP A 183 16.65 -13.41 -5.45
CA ASP A 183 17.93 -14.15 -5.50
C ASP A 183 17.99 -15.45 -4.65
N ASP A 184 16.93 -15.80 -3.90
CA ASP A 184 16.78 -17.12 -3.26
C ASP A 184 16.67 -18.24 -4.29
N HIS A 185 17.07 -19.45 -3.87
CA HIS A 185 16.83 -20.66 -4.63
C HIS A 185 15.50 -21.34 -4.27
N TYR A 186 14.83 -21.87 -5.28
CA TYR A 186 13.56 -22.57 -5.16
C TYR A 186 13.44 -23.69 -6.18
N TRP A 187 12.45 -24.56 -6.00
CA TRP A 187 12.16 -25.71 -6.83
C TRP A 187 10.78 -25.59 -7.45
N ILE A 188 10.66 -25.98 -8.72
CA ILE A 188 9.37 -26.12 -9.42
C ILE A 188 9.22 -27.53 -10.02
N PRO A 189 8.00 -28.07 -10.16
CA PRO A 189 7.80 -29.31 -10.91
C PRO A 189 7.97 -29.09 -12.42
N HIS A 190 8.48 -30.08 -13.15
CA HIS A 190 8.61 -30.08 -14.62
C HIS A 190 7.26 -29.98 -15.32
N ARG A 191 6.20 -30.54 -14.71
CA ARG A 191 4.81 -30.42 -15.16
C ARG A 191 4.09 -29.51 -14.17
N GLN A 192 3.48 -28.44 -14.67
CA GLN A 192 2.67 -27.54 -13.85
C GLN A 192 1.20 -27.69 -14.26
N THR A 193 0.30 -27.81 -13.29
CA THR A 193 -1.13 -28.06 -13.51
C THR A 193 -1.96 -26.91 -12.96
N GLY A 194 -2.60 -26.15 -13.85
CA GLY A 194 -3.35 -24.94 -13.52
C GLY A 194 -2.60 -23.66 -13.89
N GLU A 195 -3.19 -22.51 -13.57
CA GLU A 195 -2.66 -21.19 -13.95
C GLU A 195 -1.51 -20.69 -13.06
N PHE A 196 -1.32 -21.30 -11.89
CA PHE A 196 -0.35 -20.89 -10.89
C PHE A 196 0.93 -21.72 -10.95
N GLN A 197 2.09 -21.06 -10.99
CA GLN A 197 3.38 -21.72 -10.89
C GLN A 197 3.61 -22.21 -9.45
N GLU A 198 3.53 -23.53 -9.25
CA GLU A 198 4.00 -24.14 -8.00
C GLU A 198 5.50 -23.91 -7.82
N ALA A 199 5.86 -23.45 -6.62
CA ALA A 199 7.21 -23.10 -6.21
C ALA A 199 7.43 -23.47 -4.74
N ILE A 200 8.53 -24.16 -4.41
CA ILE A 200 8.88 -24.52 -3.03
C ILE A 200 10.30 -24.02 -2.74
N CYS A 201 10.52 -23.29 -1.64
CA CYS A 201 11.84 -22.80 -1.25
C CYS A 201 12.82 -23.96 -0.97
N ASP A 202 14.13 -23.69 -1.07
CA ASP A 202 15.18 -24.69 -0.79
C ASP A 202 14.97 -25.40 0.57
N THR A 203 14.57 -24.66 1.61
CA THR A 203 14.31 -25.23 2.94
C THR A 203 13.16 -26.24 2.92
N CYS A 204 11.95 -25.83 2.53
CA CYS A 204 10.78 -26.72 2.53
C CYS A 204 10.86 -27.86 1.50
N PHE A 205 11.72 -27.74 0.48
CA PHE A 205 11.99 -28.83 -0.45
C PHE A 205 12.82 -29.98 0.19
N HIS A 206 13.35 -29.81 1.40
CA HIS A 206 13.95 -30.91 2.15
C HIS A 206 12.91 -31.98 2.53
N ASP A 207 11.68 -31.57 2.86
CA ASP A 207 10.61 -32.45 3.37
C ASP A 207 9.74 -33.09 2.27
N VAL A 208 9.96 -32.75 0.99
CA VAL A 208 9.22 -33.32 -0.15
C VAL A 208 9.66 -34.77 -0.38
N GLU A 209 8.73 -35.73 -0.26
CA GLU A 209 9.03 -37.16 -0.35
C GLU A 209 9.53 -37.59 -1.75
N ASN A 210 8.85 -37.17 -2.83
CA ASN A 210 9.30 -37.43 -4.20
C ASN A 210 9.90 -36.17 -4.85
N LYS A 211 11.22 -36.20 -5.05
CA LYS A 211 12.02 -35.12 -5.64
C LYS A 211 12.33 -35.35 -7.12
N GLU A 212 11.96 -36.50 -7.69
CA GLU A 212 12.02 -36.72 -9.13
C GLU A 212 11.03 -35.79 -9.84
N GLY A 213 11.42 -35.28 -11.00
CA GLY A 213 10.58 -34.36 -11.77
C GLY A 213 10.60 -32.89 -11.30
N TRP A 214 11.50 -32.49 -10.39
CA TRP A 214 11.65 -31.10 -9.95
C TRP A 214 12.91 -30.42 -10.53
N SER A 215 12.82 -29.12 -10.77
CA SER A 215 13.92 -28.26 -11.24
C SER A 215 14.23 -27.15 -10.24
N LYS A 216 15.50 -27.06 -9.83
CA LYS A 216 16.01 -25.91 -9.07
C LYS A 216 16.12 -24.66 -9.97
N LYS A 217 15.73 -23.52 -9.42
CA LYS A 217 15.76 -22.18 -10.02
C LYS A 217 16.21 -21.15 -8.97
N THR A 218 16.45 -19.92 -9.42
CA THR A 218 16.78 -18.77 -8.58
C THR A 218 15.77 -17.65 -8.87
N ASN A 219 15.26 -16.95 -7.85
CA ASN A 219 14.20 -15.94 -8.01
C ASN A 219 14.74 -14.61 -8.58
N THR A 220 15.08 -14.63 -9.86
CA THR A 220 15.67 -13.51 -10.61
C THR A 220 14.74 -13.01 -11.71
N ASN A 221 14.48 -11.71 -11.77
CA ASN A 221 13.69 -11.10 -12.83
C ASN A 221 14.57 -10.79 -14.06
N ALA A 222 14.39 -11.58 -15.13
CA ALA A 222 15.16 -11.43 -16.38
C ALA A 222 14.76 -10.20 -17.23
N LYS A 223 13.65 -9.52 -16.92
CA LYS A 223 13.27 -8.29 -17.62
C LYS A 223 14.28 -7.19 -17.33
N ARG A 224 14.69 -6.45 -18.36
CA ARG A 224 15.52 -5.24 -18.24
C ARG A 224 14.76 -4.02 -18.72
N GLU A 225 15.07 -2.88 -18.13
CA GLU A 225 14.57 -1.57 -18.53
C GLU A 225 14.99 -1.25 -19.97
N GLU A 226 14.07 -0.72 -20.77
CA GLU A 226 14.38 -0.33 -22.15
C GLU A 226 15.15 1.00 -22.23
N VAL A 227 15.92 1.16 -23.30
CA VAL A 227 16.62 2.40 -23.64
C VAL A 227 16.03 2.95 -24.93
N PHE A 228 15.56 4.20 -24.89
CA PHE A 228 14.94 4.88 -26.01
C PHE A 228 15.88 5.93 -26.61
N THR A 229 15.86 6.06 -27.94
CA THR A 229 16.59 7.09 -28.70
C THR A 229 15.59 8.17 -29.13
N CYS A 230 15.77 9.41 -28.68
CA CYS A 230 14.86 10.51 -29.00
C CYS A 230 14.91 10.84 -30.50
N LYS A 231 13.78 10.80 -31.21
CA LYS A 231 13.70 11.11 -32.66
C LYS A 231 14.17 12.53 -33.02
N SER A 232 14.07 13.50 -32.11
CA SER A 232 14.36 14.92 -32.40
C SER A 232 15.80 15.35 -32.07
N CYS A 233 16.49 14.66 -31.16
CA CYS A 233 17.84 15.05 -30.72
C CYS A 233 18.84 13.88 -30.67
N SER A 234 18.41 12.68 -31.07
CA SER A 234 19.19 11.42 -31.05
C SER A 234 19.75 11.00 -29.68
N GLY A 235 19.49 11.75 -28.61
CA GLY A 235 19.96 11.45 -27.26
C GLY A 235 19.27 10.22 -26.65
N LEU A 236 20.04 9.45 -25.88
CA LEU A 236 19.54 8.23 -25.21
C LEU A 236 18.89 8.55 -23.86
N TRP A 237 17.81 7.82 -23.55
CA TRP A 237 17.05 7.90 -22.31
C TRP A 237 16.71 6.50 -21.81
N HIS A 238 16.82 6.24 -20.50
CA HIS A 238 16.19 5.04 -19.92
C HIS A 238 14.67 5.22 -19.84
N GLN A 239 13.92 4.13 -20.02
CA GLN A 239 12.46 4.10 -19.98
C GLN A 239 11.87 4.79 -18.72
N CYS A 240 12.27 4.39 -17.52
CA CYS A 240 11.78 4.98 -16.27
C CYS A 240 12.29 6.42 -16.04
N CYS A 241 13.39 6.81 -16.68
CA CYS A 241 13.85 8.20 -16.69
C CYS A 241 13.06 9.08 -17.67
N SER A 242 12.40 8.49 -18.67
CA SER A 242 11.74 9.21 -19.78
C SER A 242 10.34 9.69 -19.45
N PHE A 243 9.58 8.91 -18.66
CA PHE A 243 8.12 9.05 -18.48
C PHE A 243 7.30 8.84 -19.76
N PHE A 244 7.79 7.98 -20.67
CA PHE A 244 7.11 7.62 -21.91
C PHE A 244 6.60 6.17 -21.87
N TYR A 245 5.35 5.96 -22.31
CA TYR A 245 4.63 4.66 -22.26
C TYR A 245 4.14 4.17 -23.63
N GLY A 246 4.43 4.93 -24.70
CA GLY A 246 4.09 4.56 -26.07
C GLY A 246 5.12 3.62 -26.72
N GLU A 247 4.95 3.35 -28.01
CA GLU A 247 5.91 2.57 -28.79
C GLU A 247 7.32 3.22 -28.79
N PRO A 248 8.40 2.50 -28.44
CA PRO A 248 9.76 3.05 -28.40
C PRO A 248 10.20 3.74 -29.70
N LYS A 249 9.75 3.25 -30.86
CA LYS A 249 10.00 3.82 -32.20
C LYS A 249 9.38 5.21 -32.42
N LYS A 250 8.49 5.66 -31.53
CA LYS A 250 7.80 6.97 -31.58
C LYS A 250 8.33 7.97 -30.54
N PHE A 251 9.32 7.60 -29.73
CA PHE A 251 9.81 8.40 -28.61
C PHE A 251 10.40 9.76 -29.01
N VAL A 252 9.87 10.83 -28.41
CA VAL A 252 10.45 12.18 -28.38
C VAL A 252 10.56 12.59 -26.91
N CYS A 253 11.76 12.94 -26.44
CA CYS A 253 12.00 13.17 -25.02
C CYS A 253 11.37 14.47 -24.50
N ARG A 254 11.12 14.54 -23.18
CA ARG A 254 10.52 15.70 -22.51
C ARG A 254 11.29 17.02 -22.59
N ILE A 255 12.53 17.01 -23.11
CA ILE A 255 13.29 18.24 -23.42
C ILE A 255 12.93 18.77 -24.81
N CYS A 256 12.63 17.90 -25.76
CA CYS A 256 12.26 18.27 -27.13
C CYS A 256 10.75 18.49 -27.31
N ALA A 257 9.92 17.88 -26.46
CA ALA A 257 8.46 18.03 -26.48
C ALA A 257 7.89 18.00 -25.05
N PRO A 258 8.13 19.04 -24.22
CA PRO A 258 7.69 19.08 -22.82
C PRO A 258 6.17 18.90 -22.67
N GLU A 259 5.38 19.58 -23.51
CA GLU A 259 3.90 19.54 -23.49
C GLU A 259 3.30 18.15 -23.76
N SER A 260 4.09 17.18 -24.24
CA SER A 260 3.67 15.79 -24.42
C SER A 260 3.67 14.96 -23.12
N TYR A 261 4.04 15.54 -21.98
CA TYR A 261 4.27 14.83 -20.72
C TYR A 261 3.42 15.37 -19.57
N LYS A 262 2.25 14.76 -19.35
CA LYS A 262 1.44 14.96 -18.13
C LYS A 262 2.10 14.25 -16.94
N LEU A 263 3.05 14.93 -16.29
CA LEU A 263 3.79 14.43 -15.11
C LEU A 263 3.09 14.69 -13.76
N VAL A 264 1.94 15.36 -13.81
CA VAL A 264 1.20 15.87 -12.66
C VAL A 264 -0.31 15.66 -12.86
N LEU A 265 -1.03 15.59 -11.75
CA LEU A 265 -2.49 15.60 -11.76
C LEU A 265 -3.03 16.99 -12.12
N ASP A 266 -4.01 16.99 -13.03
CA ASP A 266 -4.80 18.11 -13.54
C ASP A 266 -6.15 18.21 -12.81
N SER A 267 -6.76 19.40 -12.83
CA SER A 267 -8.02 19.68 -12.12
C SER A 267 -9.22 18.92 -12.67
N SER A 268 -9.23 18.56 -13.96
CA SER A 268 -10.20 17.63 -14.57
C SER A 268 -10.20 16.24 -13.91
N GLY A 269 -9.12 15.88 -13.22
CA GLY A 269 -9.04 14.68 -12.41
C GLY A 269 -9.78 14.76 -11.07
N SER A 270 -10.06 15.94 -10.51
CA SER A 270 -10.66 16.09 -9.18
C SER A 270 -12.16 15.75 -9.15
N SER A 271 -12.65 15.48 -7.94
CA SER A 271 -14.05 15.53 -7.52
C SER A 271 -14.12 16.30 -6.19
N HIS A 272 -15.33 16.57 -5.68
CA HIS A 272 -15.47 17.30 -4.41
C HIS A 272 -14.88 16.52 -3.22
N GLU A 273 -14.91 15.18 -3.22
CA GLU A 273 -14.23 14.33 -2.23
C GLU A 273 -12.70 14.48 -2.32
N SER A 274 -12.16 14.47 -3.54
CA SER A 274 -10.73 14.72 -3.78
C SER A 274 -10.32 16.09 -3.22
N ASP A 275 -11.11 17.12 -3.49
CA ASP A 275 -10.81 18.49 -3.06
C ASP A 275 -10.99 18.68 -1.54
N PHE A 276 -11.97 18.02 -0.91
CA PHE A 276 -12.14 17.98 0.55
C PHE A 276 -10.88 17.41 1.23
N ILE A 277 -10.36 16.30 0.72
CA ILE A 277 -9.14 15.68 1.27
C ILE A 277 -7.91 16.52 0.94
N GLU A 278 -7.76 17.02 -0.29
CA GLU A 278 -6.65 17.89 -0.70
C GLU A 278 -6.57 19.15 0.16
N GLN A 279 -7.67 19.88 0.37
CA GLN A 279 -7.67 21.12 1.13
C GLN A 279 -7.19 20.89 2.57
N ARG A 280 -7.76 19.90 3.26
CA ARG A 280 -7.44 19.58 4.66
C ARG A 280 -6.01 19.08 4.84
N ILE A 281 -5.56 18.11 4.04
CA ILE A 281 -4.21 17.55 4.21
C ILE A 281 -3.11 18.53 3.80
N ASN A 282 -3.36 19.43 2.83
CA ASN A 282 -2.43 20.52 2.51
C ASN A 282 -2.45 21.66 3.54
N GLY A 283 -3.53 21.84 4.30
CA GLY A 283 -3.56 22.70 5.48
C GLY A 283 -2.61 22.16 6.55
N ILE A 284 -2.90 20.95 7.05
CA ILE A 284 -2.10 20.30 8.09
C ILE A 284 -0.61 20.19 7.69
N LEU A 285 -0.31 19.88 6.42
CA LEU A 285 1.06 19.87 5.93
C LEU A 285 1.74 21.25 6.02
N LYS A 286 1.06 22.36 5.74
CA LYS A 286 1.65 23.70 5.89
C LYS A 286 1.96 24.01 7.35
N ASP A 287 1.04 23.68 8.25
CA ASP A 287 1.13 24.03 9.66
C ASP A 287 2.18 23.17 10.40
N ALA A 288 2.42 21.94 9.91
CA ALA A 288 3.41 21.01 10.46
C ALA A 288 4.84 21.16 9.88
N LEU A 289 5.06 21.97 8.84
CA LEU A 289 6.37 22.16 8.22
C LEU A 289 7.29 23.08 9.04
N GLU A 290 8.53 22.65 9.27
CA GLU A 290 9.57 23.51 9.85
C GLU A 290 9.97 24.63 8.87
N ARG A 291 10.48 25.78 9.37
CA ARG A 291 10.83 26.97 8.57
C ARG A 291 11.82 26.75 7.42
N ASN A 292 12.60 25.67 7.47
CA ASN A 292 13.58 25.26 6.46
C ASN A 292 13.05 24.18 5.50
N GLN A 293 11.87 23.63 5.73
CA GLN A 293 11.26 22.57 4.93
C GLN A 293 10.38 23.17 3.84
N LYS A 294 10.55 22.73 2.59
CA LYS A 294 9.78 23.24 1.45
C LYS A 294 8.42 22.54 1.36
N PHE A 295 7.33 23.30 1.30
CA PHE A 295 6.00 22.79 0.99
C PHE A 295 5.98 22.05 -0.35
N GLN A 296 5.40 20.85 -0.35
CA GLN A 296 5.24 19.97 -1.50
C GLN A 296 3.79 19.53 -1.55
N LYS A 297 3.00 20.10 -2.50
CA LYS A 297 1.56 19.85 -2.60
C LYS A 297 1.26 18.35 -2.58
N ILE A 298 0.29 17.96 -1.76
CA ILE A 298 -0.41 16.69 -1.84
C ILE A 298 -1.58 16.84 -2.82
N SER A 299 -1.76 15.89 -3.73
CA SER A 299 -2.91 15.81 -4.63
C SER A 299 -3.63 14.48 -4.38
N VAL A 300 -4.96 14.44 -4.44
CA VAL A 300 -5.78 13.25 -4.09
C VAL A 300 -6.71 12.92 -5.23
N ARG A 301 -6.83 11.66 -5.65
CA ARG A 301 -7.82 11.25 -6.65
C ARG A 301 -8.70 10.15 -6.10
N THR A 302 -9.98 10.47 -5.98
CA THR A 302 -11.03 9.58 -5.49
C THR A 302 -11.83 9.02 -6.66
N TYR A 303 -12.04 7.70 -6.65
CA TYR A 303 -12.90 6.98 -7.59
C TYR A 303 -14.00 6.29 -6.78
N PHE A 304 -15.22 6.28 -7.31
CA PHE A 304 -16.39 5.77 -6.59
C PHE A 304 -17.36 5.07 -7.54
N ASN A 305 -17.84 3.91 -7.10
CA ASN A 305 -18.87 3.12 -7.75
C ASN A 305 -20.02 2.95 -6.74
N PRO A 306 -21.22 3.52 -6.97
CA PRO A 306 -22.34 3.43 -6.04
C PRO A 306 -23.05 2.05 -6.01
N GLU A 307 -22.90 1.22 -7.05
CA GLU A 307 -23.76 0.06 -7.28
C GLU A 307 -22.97 -1.27 -7.38
N GLU A 308 -22.21 -1.61 -6.33
CA GLU A 308 -21.72 -2.98 -6.15
C GLU A 308 -22.62 -3.79 -5.22
N TYR A 309 -22.56 -5.11 -5.37
CA TYR A 309 -23.24 -6.05 -4.48
C TYR A 309 -22.43 -7.34 -4.33
N VAL A 310 -22.73 -8.07 -3.27
CA VAL A 310 -22.31 -9.46 -3.06
C VAL A 310 -23.56 -10.27 -2.72
N GLU A 311 -23.62 -11.53 -3.17
CA GLU A 311 -24.69 -12.43 -2.70
C GLU A 311 -24.47 -12.66 -1.20
N THR A 312 -25.49 -12.45 -0.36
CA THR A 312 -25.43 -12.75 1.07
C THR A 312 -25.06 -14.21 1.33
N ALA A 313 -25.44 -15.08 0.38
CA ALA A 313 -25.04 -16.47 0.25
C ALA A 313 -23.53 -16.74 0.31
N ASP A 314 -22.69 -15.81 -0.16
CA ASP A 314 -21.24 -16.00 -0.30
C ASP A 314 -20.46 -15.52 0.94
N LEU A 315 -21.11 -14.71 1.79
CA LEU A 315 -20.58 -14.24 3.08
C LEU A 315 -21.14 -15.00 4.29
N ALA A 316 -22.16 -15.84 4.08
CA ALA A 316 -22.83 -16.58 5.14
C ALA A 316 -22.23 -18.00 5.29
N PRO A 317 -21.93 -18.48 6.52
CA PRO A 317 -21.59 -19.87 6.74
C PRO A 317 -22.76 -20.78 6.31
N PRO A 318 -22.51 -21.88 5.56
CA PRO A 318 -23.56 -22.69 4.95
C PRO A 318 -24.71 -23.09 5.88
N SER A 319 -24.41 -23.45 7.14
CA SER A 319 -25.41 -23.93 8.11
C SER A 319 -26.31 -22.85 8.72
N TRP A 320 -25.98 -21.55 8.54
CA TRP A 320 -26.81 -20.39 8.92
C TRP A 320 -27.22 -19.54 7.70
N LYS A 321 -27.07 -20.07 6.47
CA LYS A 321 -27.27 -19.30 5.23
C LYS A 321 -28.63 -18.59 5.17
N GLN A 322 -29.70 -19.23 5.64
CA GLN A 322 -31.03 -18.63 5.65
C GLN A 322 -31.14 -17.50 6.68
N ASP A 323 -30.65 -17.66 7.92
CA ASP A 323 -30.67 -16.58 8.94
C ASP A 323 -29.97 -15.30 8.46
N PHE A 324 -28.93 -15.42 7.64
CA PHE A 324 -28.25 -14.28 7.02
C PHE A 324 -29.07 -13.68 5.87
N ILE A 325 -29.66 -14.49 4.99
CA ILE A 325 -30.56 -13.99 3.92
C ILE A 325 -31.80 -13.30 4.52
N ASP A 326 -32.39 -13.84 5.59
CA ASP A 326 -33.54 -13.24 6.28
C ASP A 326 -33.20 -11.86 6.89
N LYS A 327 -31.94 -11.66 7.33
CA LYS A 327 -31.46 -10.40 7.92
C LYS A 327 -31.03 -9.36 6.88
N TYR A 328 -30.28 -9.75 5.84
CA TYR A 328 -29.66 -8.82 4.88
C TYR A 328 -30.38 -8.79 3.51
N GLY A 329 -31.28 -9.74 3.24
CA GLY A 329 -31.80 -10.05 1.89
C GLY A 329 -30.82 -10.92 1.09
N ASP A 330 -31.17 -11.28 -0.15
CA ASP A 330 -30.33 -12.14 -1.00
C ASP A 330 -29.00 -11.50 -1.39
N LYS A 331 -28.95 -10.17 -1.50
CA LYS A 331 -27.81 -9.37 -1.95
C LYS A 331 -27.53 -8.22 -0.98
N ILE A 332 -26.29 -8.12 -0.51
CA ILE A 332 -25.82 -6.95 0.25
C ILE A 332 -25.28 -5.92 -0.75
N LYS A 333 -25.92 -4.74 -0.84
CA LYS A 333 -25.47 -3.62 -1.67
C LYS A 333 -24.46 -2.73 -0.93
N PHE A 334 -23.47 -2.22 -1.66
CA PHE A 334 -22.50 -1.25 -1.17
C PHE A 334 -21.91 -0.43 -2.32
N GLY A 335 -21.45 0.78 -2.01
CA GLY A 335 -20.58 1.52 -2.93
C GLY A 335 -19.11 1.21 -2.66
N SER A 336 -18.29 1.00 -3.68
CA SER A 336 -16.83 0.89 -3.50
C SER A 336 -16.16 2.24 -3.72
N ARG A 337 -15.13 2.56 -2.92
CA ARG A 337 -14.33 3.78 -3.04
C ARG A 337 -12.84 3.47 -3.07
N ALA A 338 -12.12 4.08 -4.00
CA ALA A 338 -10.66 4.11 -4.03
C ALA A 338 -10.16 5.56 -3.84
N ILE A 339 -9.13 5.74 -3.03
CA ILE A 339 -8.53 7.06 -2.71
C ILE A 339 -7.03 6.95 -2.91
N HIS A 340 -6.49 7.66 -3.91
CA HIS A 340 -5.06 7.65 -4.24
C HIS A 340 -4.43 9.00 -3.92
N VAL A 341 -3.33 8.99 -3.16
CA VAL A 341 -2.69 10.19 -2.64
C VAL A 341 -1.28 10.33 -3.18
N PHE A 342 -1.03 11.48 -3.81
CA PHE A 342 0.20 11.82 -4.53
C PHE A 342 0.89 13.01 -3.89
N GLN A 343 2.21 13.10 -3.98
CA GLN A 343 2.97 14.29 -3.57
C GLN A 343 3.83 14.84 -4.72
N ARG A 344 3.75 16.16 -4.93
CA ARG A 344 4.53 16.88 -5.93
C ARG A 344 5.97 17.10 -5.48
N GLN A 345 6.90 16.30 -6.00
CA GLN A 345 8.33 16.48 -5.77
C GLN A 345 9.07 16.64 -7.10
N ASP A 346 9.98 17.61 -7.19
CA ASP A 346 10.76 17.97 -8.38
C ASP A 346 9.95 17.97 -9.71
N GLY A 347 8.73 18.51 -9.67
CA GLY A 347 7.84 18.62 -10.84
C GLY A 347 7.04 17.37 -11.20
N VAL A 348 7.10 16.29 -10.41
CA VAL A 348 6.38 15.04 -10.64
C VAL A 348 5.50 14.69 -9.44
N ASP A 349 4.22 14.37 -9.69
CA ASP A 349 3.32 13.84 -8.68
C ASP A 349 3.60 12.33 -8.46
N GLN A 350 3.96 11.96 -7.23
CA GLN A 350 4.31 10.58 -6.86
C GLN A 350 3.27 10.00 -5.90
N ILE A 351 2.62 8.89 -6.27
CA ILE A 351 1.69 8.19 -5.38
C ILE A 351 2.45 7.59 -4.19
N PHE A 352 1.98 7.85 -2.98
CA PHE A 352 2.63 7.39 -1.75
C PHE A 352 1.67 6.72 -0.75
N PHE A 353 0.35 6.84 -0.95
CA PHE A 353 -0.67 6.23 -0.10
C PHE A 353 -1.91 5.88 -0.95
N SER A 354 -2.57 4.77 -0.63
CA SER A 354 -3.85 4.37 -1.22
C SER A 354 -4.78 3.80 -0.14
N ILE A 355 -6.07 4.11 -0.23
CA ILE A 355 -7.16 3.48 0.55
C ILE A 355 -8.15 2.86 -0.45
N PHE A 356 -8.64 1.67 -0.15
CA PHE A 356 -9.83 1.05 -0.77
C PHE A 356 -10.83 0.71 0.33
N ALA A 357 -12.10 0.97 0.08
CA ALA A 357 -13.16 0.88 1.07
C ALA A 357 -14.52 0.55 0.47
N SER A 358 -15.40 -0.03 1.29
CA SER A 358 -16.78 -0.39 0.96
C SER A 358 -17.76 0.36 1.87
N GLU A 359 -18.71 1.07 1.28
CA GLU A 359 -19.67 1.96 1.94
C GLU A 359 -21.10 1.39 1.86
N TYR A 360 -21.63 0.98 2.99
CA TYR A 360 -22.93 0.31 3.10
C TYR A 360 -24.00 1.27 3.62
N ARG A 361 -25.13 1.36 2.91
CA ARG A 361 -26.32 2.12 3.30
C ARG A 361 -27.43 1.14 3.67
N ASP A 362 -27.76 1.07 4.96
CA ASP A 362 -28.78 0.19 5.54
C ASP A 362 -28.73 -1.29 5.11
N PRO A 363 -27.55 -1.96 5.19
CA PRO A 363 -27.38 -3.31 4.65
C PRO A 363 -28.23 -4.38 5.36
N ALA A 364 -28.66 -4.13 6.60
CA ALA A 364 -29.44 -5.04 7.43
C ALA A 364 -30.88 -4.54 7.68
N LYS A 365 -31.34 -3.50 6.97
CA LYS A 365 -32.68 -2.88 7.14
C LYS A 365 -32.95 -2.47 8.60
N ASP A 366 -31.91 -1.99 9.28
CA ASP A 366 -31.87 -1.64 10.70
C ASP A 366 -31.47 -0.17 10.97
N GLY A 367 -31.47 0.64 9.90
CA GLY A 367 -31.19 2.08 9.90
C GLY A 367 -29.72 2.46 10.00
N LYS A 368 -28.78 1.50 9.99
CA LYS A 368 -27.34 1.76 10.15
C LYS A 368 -26.61 1.93 8.83
N SER A 369 -25.61 2.80 8.82
CA SER A 369 -24.67 2.94 7.70
C SER A 369 -23.23 2.74 8.15
N TRP A 370 -22.41 2.16 7.26
CA TRP A 370 -21.06 1.67 7.58
C TRP A 370 -20.04 2.05 6.50
N MET A 371 -18.84 2.46 6.92
CA MET A 371 -17.65 2.58 6.08
C MET A 371 -16.63 1.51 6.48
N VAL A 372 -16.32 0.56 5.59
CA VAL A 372 -15.33 -0.49 5.84
C VAL A 372 -14.04 -0.13 5.11
N ILE A 373 -12.91 -0.10 5.81
CA ILE A 373 -11.59 0.03 5.15
C ILE A 373 -11.12 -1.38 4.77
N ASP A 374 -11.37 -1.77 3.52
CA ASP A 374 -11.04 -3.10 2.99
C ASP A 374 -9.52 -3.28 2.82
N CYS A 375 -8.80 -2.19 2.56
CA CYS A 375 -7.36 -2.20 2.29
C CYS A 375 -6.78 -0.77 2.36
N LEU A 376 -5.62 -0.60 2.97
CA LEU A 376 -4.76 0.55 2.71
C LEU A 376 -3.29 0.14 2.58
N ASP A 377 -2.49 0.92 1.86
CA ASP A 377 -1.07 0.68 1.68
C ASP A 377 -0.31 2.00 1.43
N SER A 378 1.01 1.95 1.51
CA SER A 378 1.86 3.12 1.29
C SER A 378 3.23 2.79 0.69
N VAL A 379 3.87 3.81 0.13
CA VAL A 379 5.26 3.78 -0.33
C VAL A 379 6.07 4.81 0.47
N LYS A 380 7.22 4.41 1.00
CA LYS A 380 8.09 5.21 1.88
C LYS A 380 8.90 6.30 1.13
N ILE A 381 8.24 7.08 0.28
CA ILE A 381 8.83 8.17 -0.53
C ILE A 381 8.37 9.58 -0.14
N PHE A 382 7.34 9.68 0.72
CA PHE A 382 6.83 10.96 1.24
C PHE A 382 7.92 11.83 1.88
N GLN A 383 7.87 13.15 1.63
CA GLN A 383 8.77 14.15 2.21
C GLN A 383 8.01 15.33 2.85
N PRO A 384 8.51 15.93 3.94
CA PRO A 384 9.68 15.50 4.72
C PRO A 384 9.42 14.17 5.43
N ALA A 385 10.45 13.32 5.47
CA ALA A 385 10.31 11.95 5.97
C ALA A 385 9.96 11.83 7.47
N SER A 386 10.03 12.93 8.22
CA SER A 386 9.57 13.09 9.62
C SER A 386 8.05 13.12 9.72
N LEU A 387 7.37 13.92 8.90
CA LEU A 387 5.91 14.11 8.95
C LEU A 387 5.10 12.94 8.36
N ARG A 388 5.77 11.97 7.70
CA ARG A 388 5.12 10.84 7.00
C ARG A 388 4.09 10.11 7.87
N THR A 389 4.44 9.73 9.10
CA THR A 389 3.53 8.96 9.96
C THR A 389 2.28 9.76 10.31
N HIS A 390 2.45 11.02 10.71
CA HIS A 390 1.37 11.96 11.01
C HIS A 390 0.46 12.14 9.79
N ILE A 391 1.00 12.49 8.63
CA ILE A 391 0.23 12.64 7.38
C ILE A 391 -0.56 11.37 7.02
N TYR A 392 -0.04 10.18 7.29
CA TYR A 392 -0.77 8.92 7.04
C TYR A 392 -1.92 8.71 8.03
N GLN A 393 -1.79 9.18 9.28
CA GLN A 393 -2.85 9.15 10.28
C GLN A 393 -3.95 10.18 9.93
N GLU A 394 -3.56 11.40 9.56
CA GLU A 394 -4.49 12.45 9.14
C GLU A 394 -5.28 12.07 7.87
N LEU A 395 -4.67 11.37 6.92
CA LEU A 395 -5.39 10.88 5.72
C LEU A 395 -6.54 9.92 6.06
N ILE A 396 -6.41 9.12 7.12
CA ILE A 396 -7.49 8.26 7.62
C ILE A 396 -8.53 9.08 8.37
N LEU A 397 -8.11 10.02 9.24
CA LEU A 397 -9.03 10.90 9.98
C LEU A 397 -9.87 11.78 9.05
N ILE A 398 -9.27 12.33 7.99
CA ILE A 398 -9.99 13.12 6.98
C ILE A 398 -10.97 12.22 6.20
N TYR A 399 -10.66 10.94 5.97
CA TYR A 399 -11.62 10.02 5.35
C TYR A 399 -12.77 9.62 6.31
N PHE A 400 -12.50 9.41 7.60
CA PHE A 400 -13.54 9.27 8.63
C PHE A 400 -14.45 10.51 8.69
N ASP A 401 -13.90 11.72 8.57
CA ASP A 401 -14.69 12.94 8.57
C ASP A 401 -15.46 13.18 7.25
N LEU A 402 -14.91 12.73 6.12
CA LEU A 402 -15.64 12.65 4.86
C LEU A 402 -16.82 11.66 4.97
N ALA A 403 -16.61 10.48 5.57
CA ALA A 403 -17.69 9.53 5.82
C ALA A 403 -18.78 10.12 6.73
N ARG A 404 -18.40 10.78 7.83
CA ARG A 404 -19.30 11.51 8.74
C ARG A 404 -20.14 12.56 8.01
N SER A 405 -19.51 13.39 7.18
CA SER A 405 -20.17 14.44 6.39
C SER A 405 -21.07 13.89 5.27
N MET A 406 -20.73 12.75 4.68
CA MET A 406 -21.58 11.94 3.79
C MET A 406 -22.65 11.11 4.52
N LYS A 407 -22.93 11.40 5.81
CA LYS A 407 -23.97 10.76 6.64
C LYS A 407 -23.78 9.23 6.81
N LEU A 408 -22.55 8.73 6.70
CA LEU A 408 -22.17 7.41 7.23
C LEU A 408 -22.04 7.52 8.75
N GLN A 409 -22.62 6.58 9.50
CA GLN A 409 -22.72 6.65 10.96
C GLN A 409 -21.59 5.89 11.67
N ASN A 410 -21.13 4.80 11.06
CA ASN A 410 -20.19 3.87 11.68
C ASN A 410 -19.04 3.54 10.71
N SER A 411 -17.95 3.00 11.23
CA SER A 411 -16.90 2.34 10.45
C SER A 411 -16.48 1.01 11.09
N PHE A 412 -16.01 0.07 10.25
CA PHE A 412 -15.33 -1.14 10.70
C PHE A 412 -13.90 -1.14 10.16
N LEU A 413 -12.95 -1.49 11.04
CA LEU A 413 -11.51 -1.48 10.75
C LEU A 413 -10.85 -2.73 11.35
N TRP A 414 -9.94 -3.36 10.60
CA TRP A 414 -9.22 -4.56 11.00
C TRP A 414 -7.71 -4.39 10.79
N ALA A 415 -6.92 -4.71 11.82
CA ALA A 415 -5.46 -4.64 11.80
C ALA A 415 -4.82 -5.91 11.23
N ASP A 416 -5.01 -6.13 9.93
CA ASP A 416 -4.31 -7.18 9.17
C ASP A 416 -3.10 -6.61 8.41
N PRO A 417 -1.87 -6.79 8.90
CA PRO A 417 -0.69 -6.50 8.09
C PRO A 417 -0.51 -7.60 7.03
N PRO A 418 -0.06 -7.27 5.81
CA PRO A 418 0.31 -8.30 4.84
C PRO A 418 1.42 -9.20 5.42
N LEU A 419 1.51 -10.44 4.93
CA LEU A 419 2.57 -11.36 5.34
C LEU A 419 3.95 -10.81 4.96
N HIS A 420 5.00 -11.23 5.67
CA HIS A 420 6.31 -10.61 5.53
C HIS A 420 6.90 -10.87 4.13
N GLY A 421 7.09 -9.78 3.37
CA GLY A 421 7.56 -9.83 1.99
C GLY A 421 6.45 -9.73 0.93
N ASP A 422 5.17 -9.69 1.32
CA ASP A 422 4.07 -9.48 0.37
C ASP A 422 3.80 -7.99 0.11
N ASP A 423 3.65 -7.64 -1.17
CA ASP A 423 3.11 -6.36 -1.59
C ASP A 423 1.57 -6.40 -1.51
N TYR A 424 0.97 -5.36 -0.93
CA TYR A 424 -0.48 -5.33 -0.66
C TYR A 424 -1.26 -4.56 -1.73
N VAL A 425 -0.76 -3.38 -2.14
CA VAL A 425 -1.22 -2.62 -3.32
C VAL A 425 -0.01 -2.30 -4.21
N PHE A 426 1.05 -1.74 -3.62
CA PHE A 426 2.18 -1.21 -4.37
C PHE A 426 3.22 -2.29 -4.70
N ASN A 427 3.28 -2.71 -5.97
CA ASN A 427 4.21 -3.71 -6.48
C ASN A 427 5.70 -3.32 -6.27
N VAL A 428 6.44 -4.20 -5.61
CA VAL A 428 7.83 -4.08 -5.13
C VAL A 428 8.11 -2.77 -4.40
N LYS A 429 7.99 -2.79 -3.07
CA LYS A 429 8.30 -1.67 -2.17
C LYS A 429 9.81 -1.45 -1.96
N PRO A 430 10.24 -0.29 -1.41
CA PRO A 430 11.64 -0.04 -1.10
C PRO A 430 12.17 -1.02 -0.06
N ALA A 431 13.37 -1.59 -0.28
CA ALA A 431 13.96 -2.60 0.61
C ALA A 431 14.18 -2.14 2.08
N ASN A 432 14.13 -0.82 2.35
CA ASN A 432 14.19 -0.25 3.70
C ASN A 432 12.80 0.08 4.31
N GLN A 433 11.70 -0.28 3.64
CA GLN A 433 10.32 -0.22 4.13
C GLN A 433 9.94 -1.60 4.68
N LYS A 434 9.99 -1.75 6.00
CA LYS A 434 9.54 -2.99 6.67
C LYS A 434 8.01 -2.99 6.78
N THR A 435 7.40 -4.16 6.58
CA THR A 435 6.02 -4.44 6.98
C THR A 435 5.88 -4.23 8.50
N PRO A 436 4.82 -3.56 9.00
CA PRO A 436 4.56 -3.48 10.44
C PRO A 436 4.17 -4.87 10.99
N THR A 437 4.52 -5.15 12.24
CA THR A 437 3.95 -6.32 12.93
C THR A 437 2.49 -6.03 13.30
N LYS A 438 1.69 -7.08 13.56
CA LYS A 438 0.29 -6.95 13.98
C LYS A 438 0.11 -6.02 15.19
N SER A 439 1.03 -6.10 16.15
CA SER A 439 1.05 -5.21 17.33
C SER A 439 1.37 -3.75 16.98
N MET A 440 2.33 -3.52 16.07
CA MET A 440 2.65 -2.15 15.60
C MET A 440 1.48 -1.54 14.83
N LEU A 441 0.84 -2.30 13.93
CA LEU A 441 -0.30 -1.82 13.14
C LEU A 441 -1.52 -1.55 14.05
N LYS A 442 -1.80 -2.44 15.00
CA LYS A 442 -2.83 -2.26 16.02
C LYS A 442 -2.64 -0.95 16.80
N ASN A 443 -1.45 -0.72 17.34
CA ASN A 443 -1.18 0.50 18.11
C ASN A 443 -1.30 1.76 17.23
N TRP A 444 -0.81 1.70 15.99
CA TRP A 444 -0.93 2.82 15.05
C TRP A 444 -2.38 3.19 14.71
N TYR A 445 -3.28 2.21 14.61
CA TYR A 445 -4.72 2.46 14.47
C TYR A 445 -5.38 2.97 15.77
N LEU A 446 -4.93 2.52 16.95
CA LEU A 446 -5.39 3.09 18.23
C LEU A 446 -5.00 4.58 18.34
N ASP A 447 -3.78 4.95 17.95
CA ASP A 447 -3.34 6.35 17.89
C ASP A 447 -4.24 7.20 16.97
N VAL A 448 -4.65 6.65 15.81
CA VAL A 448 -5.61 7.29 14.90
C VAL A 448 -6.96 7.48 15.59
N MET A 449 -7.54 6.42 16.15
CA MET A 449 -8.91 6.49 16.68
C MET A 449 -9.03 7.36 17.95
N GLU A 450 -8.00 7.39 18.81
CA GLU A 450 -7.99 8.30 19.96
C GLU A 450 -7.79 9.76 19.54
N LYS A 451 -6.96 10.05 18.52
CA LYS A 451 -6.93 11.39 17.92
C LYS A 451 -8.28 11.76 17.32
N GLY A 452 -8.93 10.84 16.60
CA GLY A 452 -10.26 11.07 16.03
C GLY A 452 -11.35 11.37 17.06
N LYS A 453 -11.24 10.84 18.29
CA LYS A 453 -12.08 11.25 19.43
C LYS A 453 -11.71 12.64 19.94
N SER A 454 -10.42 12.95 20.08
CA SER A 454 -9.94 14.28 20.49
C SER A 454 -10.31 15.39 19.50
N ASP A 455 -10.39 15.07 18.21
CA ASP A 455 -10.77 15.99 17.12
C ASP A 455 -12.30 16.12 16.95
N GLY A 456 -13.10 15.37 17.72
CA GLY A 456 -14.56 15.38 17.61
C GLY A 456 -15.15 14.64 16.39
N ILE A 457 -14.34 13.93 15.60
CA ILE A 457 -14.80 13.15 14.44
C ILE A 457 -15.46 11.84 14.90
N ILE A 458 -14.81 11.13 15.80
CA ILE A 458 -15.26 9.86 16.38
C ILE A 458 -15.96 10.15 17.71
N LYS A 459 -17.15 9.57 17.90
CA LYS A 459 -17.87 9.58 19.17
C LYS A 459 -17.27 8.57 20.14
N GLU A 460 -17.16 7.32 19.69
CA GLU A 460 -16.55 6.22 20.43
C GLU A 460 -16.03 5.17 19.45
N PHE A 461 -15.02 4.40 19.84
CA PHE A 461 -14.64 3.16 19.16
C PHE A 461 -14.53 2.04 20.19
N ARG A 462 -14.87 0.82 19.79
CA ARG A 462 -14.86 -0.38 20.64
C ARG A 462 -14.27 -1.53 19.86
N SER A 463 -13.38 -2.30 20.49
CA SER A 463 -12.89 -3.55 19.90
C SER A 463 -13.99 -4.60 19.79
N PHE A 464 -13.78 -5.66 19.01
CA PHE A 464 -14.76 -6.75 18.91
C PHE A 464 -15.11 -7.35 20.27
N GLU A 465 -14.15 -7.51 21.19
CA GLU A 465 -14.39 -8.03 22.54
C GLU A 465 -15.35 -7.12 23.33
N GLU A 466 -15.13 -5.79 23.27
CA GLU A 466 -15.96 -4.79 23.93
C GLU A 466 -17.36 -4.67 23.30
N GLU A 467 -17.47 -4.66 21.97
CA GLU A 467 -18.75 -4.61 21.26
C GLU A 467 -19.56 -5.91 21.50
N LYS A 468 -18.93 -7.08 21.46
CA LYS A 468 -19.56 -8.38 21.69
C LYS A 468 -20.20 -8.46 23.08
N GLU A 469 -19.52 -7.98 24.13
CA GLU A 469 -20.07 -7.95 25.49
C GLU A 469 -21.13 -6.85 25.66
N LEU A 470 -20.92 -5.64 25.11
CA LEU A 470 -21.88 -4.53 25.15
C LEU A 470 -23.22 -4.91 24.49
N LYS A 471 -23.17 -5.50 23.30
CA LYS A 471 -24.35 -5.93 22.54
C LYS A 471 -24.84 -7.32 22.93
N LYS A 472 -24.09 -8.06 23.76
CA LYS A 472 -24.41 -9.41 24.25
C LYS A 472 -24.66 -10.42 23.12
N TYR A 473 -23.76 -10.47 22.13
CA TYR A 473 -23.85 -11.41 21.00
C TYR A 473 -23.90 -12.88 21.48
N LYS A 474 -24.77 -13.68 20.85
CA LYS A 474 -25.08 -15.08 21.20
C LYS A 474 -25.12 -16.03 19.99
N LYS A 475 -25.20 -15.51 18.76
CA LYS A 475 -25.28 -16.30 17.52
C LYS A 475 -24.51 -15.62 16.36
N PRO A 476 -24.12 -16.37 15.30
CA PRO A 476 -23.33 -15.82 14.19
C PRO A 476 -23.96 -14.58 13.53
N THR A 477 -25.29 -14.56 13.36
CA THR A 477 -26.00 -13.42 12.75
C THR A 477 -26.02 -12.14 13.59
N ASP A 478 -25.56 -12.17 14.84
CA ASP A 478 -25.38 -10.95 15.65
C ASP A 478 -24.14 -10.15 15.19
N ILE A 479 -23.14 -10.82 14.60
CA ILE A 479 -21.94 -10.19 14.05
C ILE A 479 -22.27 -9.53 12.69
N PRO A 480 -21.91 -8.25 12.47
CA PRO A 480 -22.01 -7.61 11.16
C PRO A 480 -21.12 -8.29 10.12
N ILE A 481 -21.65 -8.53 8.91
CA ILE A 481 -20.88 -9.07 7.78
C ILE A 481 -20.67 -8.01 6.69
N PHE A 482 -19.45 -7.98 6.17
CA PHE A 482 -19.03 -7.09 5.08
C PHE A 482 -18.12 -7.85 4.12
N GLN A 483 -18.15 -7.53 2.82
CA GLN A 483 -17.21 -8.08 1.85
C GLN A 483 -15.76 -7.72 2.24
N LYS A 484 -14.80 -8.63 1.94
CA LYS A 484 -13.35 -8.50 2.26
C LYS A 484 -13.01 -8.30 3.75
N SER A 485 -13.96 -8.47 4.67
CA SER A 485 -13.74 -8.34 6.13
C SER A 485 -13.37 -9.67 6.83
N LEU A 486 -12.93 -9.56 8.08
CA LEU A 486 -12.43 -10.66 8.91
C LEU A 486 -13.43 -11.81 9.13
N TRP A 487 -14.69 -11.49 9.44
CA TRP A 487 -15.60 -12.45 10.06
C TRP A 487 -16.25 -13.46 9.09
N PRO A 488 -16.71 -13.09 7.87
CA PRO A 488 -17.27 -14.04 6.91
C PRO A 488 -16.40 -15.28 6.61
N PRO A 489 -15.11 -15.16 6.20
CA PRO A 489 -14.32 -16.35 5.87
C PRO A 489 -14.10 -17.25 7.09
N LEU A 490 -13.83 -16.68 8.27
CA LEU A 490 -13.66 -17.47 9.50
C LEU A 490 -14.95 -18.20 9.91
N MET A 491 -16.12 -17.60 9.69
CA MET A 491 -17.39 -18.30 9.92
C MET A 491 -17.55 -19.49 8.97
N CYS A 492 -17.26 -19.32 7.69
CA CYS A 492 -17.34 -20.40 6.70
C CYS A 492 -16.33 -21.52 6.99
N ASP A 493 -15.07 -21.19 7.29
CA ASP A 493 -14.03 -22.18 7.62
C ASP A 493 -14.40 -23.00 8.87
N HIS A 494 -14.81 -22.33 9.95
CA HIS A 494 -15.29 -23.01 11.16
C HIS A 494 -16.54 -23.86 10.89
N ASP A 495 -17.47 -23.42 10.03
CA ASP A 495 -18.67 -24.21 9.72
C ASP A 495 -18.33 -25.49 8.95
N MET A 496 -17.39 -25.40 7.99
CA MET A 496 -16.85 -26.57 7.28
C MET A 496 -16.14 -27.55 8.22
N GLU A 497 -15.31 -27.06 9.16
CA GLU A 497 -14.67 -27.92 10.17
C GLU A 497 -15.70 -28.63 11.07
N ASN A 498 -16.82 -27.96 11.40
CA ASN A 498 -17.95 -28.54 12.13
C ASN A 498 -18.91 -29.36 11.25
N LYS A 499 -18.59 -29.59 9.98
CA LYS A 499 -19.42 -30.32 8.99
C LYS A 499 -20.82 -29.71 8.77
N GLY A 500 -20.97 -28.40 8.97
CA GLY A 500 -22.23 -27.69 8.82
C GLY A 500 -23.23 -27.93 9.96
N GLU A 501 -22.78 -28.29 11.16
CA GLU A 501 -23.65 -28.42 12.34
C GLU A 501 -23.87 -27.03 13.02
N PRO A 502 -25.05 -26.38 12.89
CA PRO A 502 -25.20 -24.96 13.25
C PRO A 502 -24.94 -24.68 14.73
N GLN A 503 -25.29 -25.64 15.59
CA GLN A 503 -25.14 -25.57 17.04
C GLN A 503 -23.66 -25.56 17.50
N LYS A 504 -22.73 -26.04 16.66
CA LYS A 504 -21.30 -26.09 16.99
C LYS A 504 -20.55 -24.85 16.54
N LEU A 505 -20.97 -24.18 15.45
CA LEU A 505 -20.28 -23.04 14.86
C LEU A 505 -19.93 -21.97 15.90
N TRP A 506 -20.94 -21.40 16.57
CA TRP A 506 -20.75 -20.35 17.59
C TRP A 506 -19.82 -20.76 18.74
N LYS A 507 -19.86 -22.04 19.13
CA LYS A 507 -18.96 -22.57 20.17
C LYS A 507 -17.53 -22.70 19.68
N SER A 508 -17.31 -23.09 18.43
CA SER A 508 -15.97 -23.22 17.84
C SER A 508 -15.32 -21.85 17.60
N MET A 509 -16.08 -20.84 17.17
CA MET A 509 -15.61 -19.44 17.01
C MET A 509 -15.06 -18.82 18.31
N SER A 510 -15.32 -19.43 19.48
CA SER A 510 -14.78 -18.96 20.76
C SER A 510 -13.25 -19.02 20.90
N THR A 511 -12.56 -19.69 19.95
CA THR A 511 -11.10 -19.56 19.80
C THR A 511 -10.72 -18.19 19.26
N GLU A 512 -11.44 -17.70 18.23
CA GLU A 512 -11.09 -16.48 17.51
C GLU A 512 -11.35 -15.22 18.33
N TRP A 513 -12.34 -15.24 19.24
CA TRP A 513 -12.56 -14.13 20.17
C TRP A 513 -11.32 -13.84 21.03
N LYS A 514 -10.52 -14.86 21.38
CA LYS A 514 -9.31 -14.72 22.21
C LYS A 514 -8.08 -14.27 21.42
N SER A 515 -8.00 -14.61 20.14
CA SER A 515 -6.86 -14.28 19.26
C SER A 515 -7.08 -12.99 18.45
N ARG A 516 -8.33 -12.56 18.29
CA ARG A 516 -8.75 -11.42 17.45
C ARG A 516 -9.68 -10.41 18.13
N GLY A 517 -10.10 -10.65 19.38
CA GLY A 517 -11.01 -9.75 20.11
C GLY A 517 -10.56 -8.28 20.17
N SER A 518 -9.25 -8.02 20.08
CA SER A 518 -8.66 -6.67 20.14
C SER A 518 -7.79 -6.30 18.92
N ASP A 519 -8.07 -6.86 17.74
CA ASP A 519 -7.42 -6.49 16.47
C ASP A 519 -8.35 -5.86 15.41
N ASN A 520 -9.64 -5.78 15.69
CA ASN A 520 -10.65 -5.15 14.85
C ASN A 520 -11.65 -4.38 15.72
N TRP A 521 -12.18 -3.28 15.17
CA TRP A 521 -12.96 -2.28 15.90
C TRP A 521 -14.21 -1.86 15.14
N PHE A 522 -15.25 -1.57 15.92
CA PHE A 522 -16.45 -0.85 15.51
C PHE A 522 -16.29 0.60 15.99
N ILE A 523 -16.36 1.53 15.04
CA ILE A 523 -16.17 2.97 15.25
C ILE A 523 -17.54 3.64 15.04
N GLU A 524 -17.98 4.48 15.97
CA GLU A 524 -19.18 5.29 15.86
C GLU A 524 -18.77 6.75 15.67
N PHE A 525 -19.24 7.40 14.61
CA PHE A 525 -18.92 8.81 14.34
C PHE A 525 -19.84 9.74 15.14
N ASN A 526 -19.37 10.96 15.40
CA ASN A 526 -20.27 12.02 15.87
C ASN A 526 -21.26 12.42 14.77
N LYS A 527 -22.34 13.12 15.12
CA LYS A 527 -23.25 13.66 14.10
C LYS A 527 -22.54 14.77 13.31
N SER A 528 -22.86 14.86 12.02
CA SER A 528 -22.48 15.99 11.17
C SER A 528 -23.48 17.13 11.34
N GLU A 529 -23.00 18.35 11.56
CA GLU A 529 -23.87 19.54 11.56
C GLU A 529 -24.48 19.77 10.17
N LYS A 530 -25.63 20.46 10.06
CA LYS A 530 -26.22 20.74 8.74
C LYS A 530 -25.29 21.54 7.82
N SER A 531 -24.46 22.40 8.41
CA SER A 531 -23.34 23.16 7.82
C SER A 531 -22.23 22.28 7.23
N GLU A 532 -22.06 21.06 7.73
CA GLU A 532 -21.02 20.11 7.33
C GLU A 532 -21.57 18.99 6.41
N GLN A 533 -22.88 18.90 6.23
CA GLN A 533 -23.52 17.80 5.51
C GLN A 533 -23.38 17.97 3.99
N LEU A 534 -22.77 16.97 3.36
CA LEU A 534 -22.52 16.95 1.92
C LEU A 534 -23.70 16.24 1.23
N GLU A 535 -24.76 17.00 0.94
CA GLU A 535 -26.08 16.42 0.64
C GLU A 535 -26.16 15.69 -0.72
N GLU A 536 -25.32 16.06 -1.70
CA GLU A 536 -25.24 15.41 -3.02
C GLU A 536 -23.78 15.03 -3.40
N MET A 537 -23.09 14.28 -2.53
CA MET A 537 -21.73 13.78 -2.81
C MET A 537 -21.63 12.26 -2.88
N CYS A 538 -21.95 11.74 -4.05
CA CYS A 538 -21.59 10.41 -4.56
C CYS A 538 -21.55 10.45 -6.10
N GLN A 539 -20.82 11.40 -6.70
CA GLN A 539 -20.71 11.44 -8.16
C GLN A 539 -19.93 10.22 -8.65
N GLU A 540 -20.62 9.36 -9.40
CA GLU A 540 -20.10 8.13 -9.96
C GLU A 540 -18.86 8.41 -10.82
N ARG A 541 -17.75 7.78 -10.45
CA ARG A 541 -16.44 7.99 -11.08
C ARG A 541 -15.68 6.68 -11.15
N PHE A 542 -16.12 5.80 -12.05
CA PHE A 542 -15.41 4.56 -12.36
C PHE A 542 -13.99 4.81 -12.87
N HIS A 543 -13.10 3.87 -12.58
CA HIS A 543 -11.92 3.61 -13.39
C HIS A 543 -11.56 2.12 -13.28
N GLY A 544 -11.65 1.37 -14.38
CA GLY A 544 -11.53 -0.10 -14.33
C GLY A 544 -10.27 -0.64 -13.63
N ILE A 545 -9.15 0.08 -13.72
CA ILE A 545 -7.88 -0.29 -13.08
C ILE A 545 -7.74 0.31 -11.67
N LEU A 546 -8.10 1.58 -11.47
CA LEU A 546 -7.83 2.28 -10.20
C LEU A 546 -8.92 2.07 -9.14
N GLN A 547 -10.15 1.74 -9.51
CA GLN A 547 -11.25 1.48 -8.57
C GLN A 547 -10.97 0.27 -7.66
N ARG A 548 -10.20 -0.72 -8.13
CA ARG A 548 -10.02 -2.01 -7.45
C ARG A 548 -8.54 -2.31 -7.20
N LYS A 549 -8.22 -2.66 -5.95
CA LYS A 549 -6.89 -3.08 -5.47
C LYS A 549 -6.24 -4.09 -6.40
N GLU A 550 -6.99 -5.13 -6.73
CA GLU A 550 -6.52 -6.31 -7.46
C GLU A 550 -6.13 -5.94 -8.90
N GLU A 551 -6.95 -5.11 -9.56
CA GLU A 551 -6.69 -4.60 -10.92
C GLU A 551 -5.50 -3.64 -10.96
N MET A 552 -5.41 -2.71 -10.01
CA MET A 552 -4.27 -1.80 -9.87
C MET A 552 -2.96 -2.58 -9.68
N GLN A 553 -2.96 -3.57 -8.79
CA GLN A 553 -1.81 -4.40 -8.48
C GLN A 553 -1.38 -5.26 -9.69
N TYR A 554 -2.35 -5.94 -10.34
CA TYR A 554 -2.11 -6.73 -11.54
C TYR A 554 -1.60 -5.88 -12.71
N HIS A 555 -2.15 -4.68 -12.93
CA HIS A 555 -1.68 -3.76 -13.96
C HIS A 555 -0.24 -3.33 -13.70
N CYS A 556 0.10 -2.96 -12.46
CA CYS A 556 1.46 -2.58 -12.09
C CYS A 556 2.45 -3.73 -12.31
N PHE A 557 2.11 -4.95 -11.88
CA PHE A 557 2.91 -6.15 -12.11
C PHE A 557 3.12 -6.42 -13.60
N LYS A 558 2.04 -6.44 -14.40
CA LYS A 558 2.07 -6.70 -15.85
C LYS A 558 2.95 -5.69 -16.60
N LYS A 559 2.82 -4.40 -16.27
CA LYS A 559 3.64 -3.31 -16.83
C LYS A 559 5.04 -3.18 -16.22
N SER A 560 5.38 -4.00 -15.22
CA SER A 560 6.63 -3.93 -14.44
C SER A 560 6.84 -2.56 -13.75
N TRP A 561 5.74 -1.87 -13.44
CA TRP A 561 5.72 -0.66 -12.61
C TRP A 561 6.02 -1.06 -11.17
N GLN A 562 7.10 -0.49 -10.62
CA GLN A 562 7.65 -0.81 -9.30
C GLN A 562 7.82 0.46 -8.46
N PHE A 563 7.82 0.31 -7.13
CA PHE A 563 7.84 1.42 -6.17
C PHE A 563 9.08 1.40 -5.25
N ASN A 564 10.07 0.59 -5.59
CA ASN A 564 11.25 0.27 -4.77
C ASN A 564 12.34 1.34 -4.73
N ASP A 565 12.39 2.22 -5.73
CA ASP A 565 13.27 3.39 -5.74
C ASP A 565 12.51 4.63 -6.26
N ARG A 566 13.03 5.84 -5.97
CA ARG A 566 12.35 7.12 -6.31
C ARG A 566 12.22 7.35 -7.81
N ARG A 567 13.05 6.72 -8.66
CA ARG A 567 13.03 6.85 -10.12
C ARG A 567 11.96 5.94 -10.71
N ARG A 568 11.87 4.68 -10.24
CA ARG A 568 10.79 3.73 -10.59
C ARG A 568 9.45 4.20 -10.05
N ALA A 569 9.37 4.60 -8.78
CA ALA A 569 8.12 5.10 -8.18
C ALA A 569 7.56 6.31 -8.95
N ARG A 570 8.41 7.23 -9.43
CA ARG A 570 8.00 8.31 -10.36
C ARG A 570 7.42 7.77 -11.66
N TYR A 571 8.10 6.85 -12.33
CA TYR A 571 7.61 6.27 -13.58
C TYR A 571 6.29 5.51 -13.39
N SER A 572 6.15 4.74 -12.30
CA SER A 572 4.92 4.06 -11.95
C SER A 572 3.79 5.06 -11.65
N SER A 573 4.08 6.14 -10.93
CA SER A 573 3.10 7.20 -10.61
C SER A 573 2.60 7.93 -11.86
N VAL A 574 3.51 8.33 -12.75
CA VAL A 574 3.13 9.00 -14.01
C VAL A 574 2.39 8.04 -14.94
N GLY A 575 2.68 6.73 -14.88
CA GLY A 575 1.90 5.69 -15.54
C GLY A 575 0.44 5.69 -15.07
N LEU A 576 0.22 5.64 -13.75
CA LEU A 576 -1.11 5.69 -13.12
C LEU A 576 -1.86 7.00 -13.44
N ILE A 577 -1.17 8.15 -13.44
CA ILE A 577 -1.73 9.48 -13.81
C ILE A 577 -2.24 9.55 -15.25
N ASN A 578 -1.73 8.67 -16.14
CA ASN A 578 -2.05 8.65 -17.57
C ASN A 578 -2.83 7.40 -18.01
N LEU A 579 -3.38 6.64 -17.06
CA LEU A 579 -4.42 5.66 -17.36
C LEU A 579 -5.71 6.36 -17.82
N LYS A 580 -6.58 5.59 -18.49
CA LYS A 580 -7.88 5.99 -19.02
C LYS A 580 -8.93 4.97 -18.60
#